data_AF-A0A928M680-F1
#
_entry.id   AF-A0A928M680-F1
#
_cell.length_a   1.000
_cell.length_b   1.000
_cell.length_c   1.000
_cell.angle_alpha   90.00
_cell.angle_beta   90.00
_cell.angle_gamma   90.00
#
_symmetry.space_group_name_H-M   'P 1'
#
loop_
_entity.id
_entity.type
_entity.pdbx_description
1 polymer ?
#
loop_
_entity_poly.entity_id
_entity_poly.type
_entity_poly.pdbx_seq_one_letter_code
_entity_poly.pdbx_strand_id
1 'polypeptide(L)'
;MFSVRVNMPRQEMDGFGVCLAFHQAGMLKKHPKCDEVLDLLFDTAGTSILRNIVGDGGIWGDDTNGPIPTIEPEEGVWEFDVDHEQVWAAREAAKRGCNQVMATAWSPPYWMKTNACVHDGGELREDKYQAFAEYLSAYVRSWKEHFGIELMAISPANEPDLVTKYSSCIWSGEQYLKFVRDYLGPVFEKDQIQAKVIMPEPTSCVAHVEDYTDLIFADEAATKVVDIVGLHGYGHDSVIAPVRGAAEHGKKVWQTELCDINVMEEWQRGDDIVNGIFWAKNIHDYLSAMEVSAYIYFWGTSIYPNGGNLVAIDMETGEIKVPKRLYTFGNYARYVRPGYQRVTVYGTDTETHVDAFLSPANDELVMVTTNPLDREATFYVDLPGLEVKGIRAVRTSATEDLAEITPAALDDKGRMKETLPPMSVTTWILKL
;
A
#
# COMPACT_ATOMS: atom_id res chain seq x y z
N MET A 1 -20.32 -8.10 -21.07
CA MET A 1 -21.13 -8.83 -20.06
C MET A 1 -20.17 -9.47 -19.08
N PHE A 2 -20.42 -9.28 -17.80
CA PHE A 2 -19.68 -9.88 -16.69
C PHE A 2 -20.55 -10.88 -15.93
N SER A 3 -19.91 -11.76 -15.19
CA SER A 3 -20.57 -12.73 -14.31
C SER A 3 -19.69 -12.96 -13.08
N VAL A 4 -20.22 -12.62 -11.89
CA VAL A 4 -19.49 -12.72 -10.62
C VAL A 4 -19.72 -14.11 -10.00
N ARG A 5 -18.66 -14.72 -9.45
CA ARG A 5 -18.71 -16.06 -8.84
C ARG A 5 -18.19 -16.01 -7.41
N VAL A 6 -19.08 -15.73 -6.46
CA VAL A 6 -18.73 -15.62 -5.03
C VAL A 6 -18.19 -16.92 -4.43
N ASN A 7 -18.53 -18.06 -5.03
CA ASN A 7 -18.07 -19.39 -4.64
C ASN A 7 -16.69 -19.76 -5.23
N MET A 8 -16.05 -18.85 -5.94
CA MET A 8 -14.71 -19.02 -6.52
C MET A 8 -13.78 -17.94 -5.96
N PRO A 9 -13.35 -18.08 -4.69
CA PRO A 9 -12.51 -17.09 -4.02
C PRO A 9 -11.14 -16.97 -4.69
N ARG A 10 -10.53 -15.79 -4.53
CA ARG A 10 -9.17 -15.43 -4.95
C ARG A 10 -8.34 -15.05 -3.72
N GLN A 11 -7.57 -13.98 -3.76
CA GLN A 11 -6.83 -13.49 -2.59
C GLN A 11 -7.74 -12.74 -1.60
N GLU A 12 -7.43 -12.89 -0.31
CA GLU A 12 -8.03 -12.11 0.79
C GLU A 12 -7.32 -10.77 0.93
N MET A 13 -8.09 -9.69 0.97
CA MET A 13 -7.58 -8.32 1.07
C MET A 13 -7.12 -7.99 2.49
N ASP A 14 -5.86 -7.61 2.64
CA ASP A 14 -5.31 -7.04 3.87
C ASP A 14 -5.59 -5.54 3.97
N GLY A 15 -5.77 -4.83 2.84
CA GLY A 15 -6.26 -3.46 2.83
C GLY A 15 -5.63 -2.55 1.78
N PHE A 16 -5.87 -1.25 1.95
CA PHE A 16 -5.33 -0.19 1.11
C PHE A 16 -4.68 0.86 1.99
N GLY A 17 -3.55 1.41 1.56
CA GLY A 17 -2.74 2.24 2.44
C GLY A 17 -2.10 3.46 1.81
N VAL A 18 -1.48 4.23 2.70
CA VAL A 18 -0.65 5.39 2.40
C VAL A 18 0.55 5.44 3.35
N CYS A 19 1.56 6.20 2.98
CA CYS A 19 2.71 6.57 3.82
C CYS A 19 2.68 8.06 4.16
N LEU A 20 3.25 8.43 5.31
CA LEU A 20 3.52 9.84 5.70
C LEU A 20 5.00 10.04 6.04
N ALA A 21 5.85 9.31 5.30
CA ALA A 21 7.31 9.31 5.36
C ALA A 21 7.96 10.69 5.24
N PHE A 22 9.23 10.78 5.62
CA PHE A 22 10.10 11.95 5.39
C PHE A 22 9.47 13.25 5.90
N HIS A 23 9.09 13.25 7.19
CA HIS A 23 8.48 14.38 7.90
C HIS A 23 7.13 14.88 7.38
N GLN A 24 6.49 14.22 6.40
CA GLN A 24 5.18 14.67 5.92
C GLN A 24 4.09 14.57 7.00
N ALA A 25 4.18 13.62 7.92
CA ALA A 25 3.35 13.60 9.13
C ALA A 25 3.55 14.87 10.00
N GLY A 26 4.79 15.28 10.23
CA GLY A 26 5.12 16.50 10.96
C GLY A 26 4.61 17.76 10.26
N MET A 27 4.75 17.84 8.94
CA MET A 27 4.22 18.94 8.14
C MET A 27 2.70 19.01 8.20
N LEU A 28 2.02 17.88 8.05
CA LEU A 28 0.57 17.80 8.18
C LEU A 28 0.10 18.26 9.57
N LYS A 29 0.78 17.85 10.64
CA LYS A 29 0.46 18.26 12.02
C LYS A 29 0.50 19.78 12.22
N LYS A 30 1.39 20.46 11.50
CA LYS A 30 1.56 21.93 11.55
C LYS A 30 0.55 22.67 10.67
N HIS A 31 -0.06 21.99 9.70
CA HIS A 31 -0.97 22.60 8.72
C HIS A 31 -2.30 23.02 9.39
N PRO A 32 -2.86 24.21 9.10
CA PRO A 32 -4.08 24.71 9.76
C PRO A 32 -5.33 23.87 9.47
N LYS A 33 -5.32 23.10 8.37
CA LYS A 33 -6.40 22.17 7.97
C LYS A 33 -6.02 20.70 8.19
N CYS A 34 -5.22 20.42 9.21
CA CYS A 34 -4.73 19.08 9.52
C CYS A 34 -5.86 18.03 9.56
N ASP A 35 -6.92 18.30 10.33
CA ASP A 35 -8.05 17.37 10.46
C ASP A 35 -8.77 17.10 9.15
N GLU A 36 -8.93 18.11 8.28
CA GLU A 36 -9.58 17.94 6.97
C GLU A 36 -8.79 16.99 6.07
N VAL A 37 -7.46 17.07 6.08
CA VAL A 37 -6.59 16.16 5.32
C VAL A 37 -6.61 14.75 5.93
N LEU A 38 -6.60 14.63 7.26
CA LEU A 38 -6.75 13.34 7.93
C LEU A 38 -8.10 12.68 7.61
N ASP A 39 -9.19 13.46 7.57
CA ASP A 39 -10.52 13.00 7.16
C ASP A 39 -10.52 12.57 5.69
N LEU A 40 -9.84 13.31 4.80
CA LEU A 40 -9.72 12.93 3.39
C LEU A 40 -9.01 11.58 3.21
N LEU A 41 -7.92 11.32 3.94
CA LEU A 41 -7.12 10.10 3.79
C LEU A 41 -7.73 8.87 4.48
N PHE A 42 -8.23 9.04 5.71
CA PHE A 42 -8.60 7.92 6.57
C PHE A 42 -10.11 7.71 6.68
N ASP A 43 -10.93 8.74 6.45
CA ASP A 43 -12.39 8.58 6.34
C ASP A 43 -12.81 8.56 4.87
N THR A 44 -12.72 9.68 4.15
CA THR A 44 -13.19 9.81 2.75
C THR A 44 -12.61 8.75 1.82
N ALA A 45 -11.29 8.63 1.71
CA ALA A 45 -10.67 7.53 0.97
C ALA A 45 -10.72 6.22 1.76
N GLY A 46 -10.75 6.29 3.09
CA GLY A 46 -10.93 5.13 3.94
C GLY A 46 -9.72 4.20 3.94
N THR A 47 -8.48 4.71 3.88
CA THR A 47 -7.30 3.84 3.99
C THR A 47 -7.30 3.05 5.30
N SER A 48 -6.75 1.83 5.29
CA SER A 48 -6.69 0.93 6.45
C SER A 48 -5.28 0.60 6.91
N ILE A 49 -4.27 0.87 6.07
CA ILE A 49 -2.85 0.65 6.34
C ILE A 49 -2.09 1.98 6.31
N LEU A 50 -1.32 2.25 7.36
CA LEU A 50 -0.34 3.32 7.42
C LEU A 50 1.07 2.73 7.38
N ARG A 51 1.85 3.08 6.36
CA ARG A 51 3.27 2.72 6.23
C ARG A 51 4.16 3.80 6.84
N ASN A 52 5.06 3.40 7.73
CA ASN A 52 6.01 4.25 8.43
C ASN A 52 7.45 3.92 8.02
N ILE A 53 8.37 4.84 8.31
CA ILE A 53 9.81 4.64 8.21
C ILE A 53 10.32 4.09 9.54
N VAL A 54 11.09 3.01 9.51
CA VAL A 54 12.00 2.67 10.60
C VAL A 54 13.16 3.67 10.56
N GLY A 55 13.22 4.59 11.53
CA GLY A 55 14.18 5.70 11.50
C GLY A 55 15.62 5.22 11.43
N ASP A 56 16.41 5.79 10.55
CA ASP A 56 17.81 5.42 10.28
C ASP A 56 18.80 6.48 10.79
N GLY A 57 18.29 7.66 11.16
CA GLY A 57 19.11 8.80 11.56
C GLY A 57 20.01 9.28 10.41
N GLY A 58 21.16 9.84 10.77
CA GLY A 58 22.07 10.43 9.78
C GLY A 58 21.65 11.82 9.34
N ILE A 59 22.24 12.29 8.24
CA ILE A 59 22.13 13.70 7.80
C ILE A 59 21.98 13.74 6.28
N TRP A 60 20.79 14.12 5.81
CA TRP A 60 20.51 14.57 4.44
C TRP A 60 19.20 15.36 4.45
N GLY A 61 18.94 16.16 3.41
CA GLY A 61 17.71 16.93 3.31
C GLY A 61 17.58 18.00 4.40
N ASP A 62 16.36 18.19 4.91
CA ASP A 62 15.98 19.20 5.91
C ASP A 62 14.85 18.71 6.84
N ASP A 63 14.32 19.61 7.68
CA ASP A 63 13.26 19.33 8.67
C ASP A 63 11.86 19.13 8.05
N THR A 64 11.75 19.26 6.73
CA THR A 64 10.53 19.01 5.96
C THR A 64 10.62 17.76 5.10
N ASN A 65 11.84 17.30 4.80
CA ASN A 65 12.14 16.11 4.02
C ASN A 65 13.57 15.64 4.30
N GLY A 66 13.71 14.59 5.10
CA GLY A 66 14.98 14.13 5.64
C GLY A 66 14.84 12.81 6.41
N PRO A 67 15.93 12.34 7.03
CA PRO A 67 15.93 11.10 7.80
C PRO A 67 15.12 11.22 9.09
N ILE A 68 14.50 10.11 9.50
CA ILE A 68 13.79 10.03 10.78
C ILE A 68 14.78 9.62 11.88
N PRO A 69 14.69 10.21 13.10
CA PRO A 69 15.54 9.81 14.22
C PRO A 69 15.50 8.29 14.46
N THR A 70 16.68 7.69 14.65
CA THR A 70 16.83 6.25 14.90
C THR A 70 16.74 5.94 16.39
N ILE A 71 16.29 4.72 16.72
CA ILE A 71 16.32 4.22 18.10
C ILE A 71 17.74 3.81 18.56
N GLU A 72 18.72 3.80 17.66
CA GLU A 72 20.11 3.43 17.97
C GLU A 72 21.12 4.32 17.21
N PRO A 73 21.29 5.59 17.62
CA PRO A 73 22.15 6.55 16.91
C PRO A 73 23.63 6.14 16.87
N GLU A 74 24.11 5.41 17.88
CA GLU A 74 25.45 4.84 17.96
C GLU A 74 25.37 3.42 18.51
N GLU A 75 26.35 2.56 18.19
CA GLU A 75 26.38 1.17 18.63
C GLU A 75 26.21 1.04 20.15
N GLY A 76 25.10 0.42 20.58
CA GLY A 76 24.77 0.19 21.99
C GLY A 76 24.14 1.38 22.73
N VAL A 77 23.88 2.51 22.06
CA VAL A 77 23.17 3.67 22.62
C VAL A 77 21.72 3.64 22.14
N TRP A 78 20.78 3.36 23.04
CA TRP A 78 19.36 3.20 22.70
C TRP A 78 18.51 4.41 23.11
N GLU A 79 17.69 4.90 22.18
CA GLU A 79 16.77 6.04 22.36
C GLU A 79 15.35 5.68 21.90
N PHE A 80 14.44 5.43 22.82
CA PHE A 80 13.08 4.99 22.49
C PHE A 80 12.04 6.11 22.45
N ASP A 81 12.40 7.32 22.85
CA ASP A 81 11.54 8.51 22.77
C ASP A 81 11.73 9.24 21.43
N VAL A 82 11.49 8.50 20.33
CA VAL A 82 11.59 8.96 18.95
C VAL A 82 10.25 8.73 18.22
N ASP A 83 10.21 8.93 16.89
CA ASP A 83 9.01 8.66 16.05
C ASP A 83 7.74 9.47 16.37
N HIS A 84 7.82 10.56 17.15
CA HIS A 84 6.65 11.32 17.59
C HIS A 84 5.67 11.73 16.48
N GLU A 85 6.18 12.07 15.29
CA GLU A 85 5.35 12.44 14.13
C GLU A 85 4.58 11.23 13.58
N GLN A 86 5.24 10.07 13.48
CA GLN A 86 4.66 8.83 12.98
C GLN A 86 3.67 8.23 13.99
N VAL A 87 4.00 8.29 15.29
CA VAL A 87 3.11 7.87 16.38
C VAL A 87 1.87 8.77 16.45
N TRP A 88 2.04 10.09 16.26
CA TRP A 88 0.91 11.01 16.16
C TRP A 88 0.00 10.66 14.98
N ALA A 89 0.58 10.47 13.79
CA ALA A 89 -0.18 10.10 12.60
C ALA A 89 -0.94 8.78 12.78
N ALA A 90 -0.29 7.74 13.32
CA ALA A 90 -0.92 6.45 13.60
C ALA A 90 -2.11 6.58 14.56
N ARG A 91 -2.01 7.41 15.59
CA ARG A 91 -3.12 7.67 16.53
C ARG A 91 -4.28 8.41 15.86
N GLU A 92 -3.99 9.41 15.03
CA GLU A 92 -5.04 10.14 14.31
C GLU A 92 -5.73 9.28 13.23
N ALA A 93 -4.96 8.41 12.57
CA ALA A 93 -5.44 7.43 11.61
C ALA A 93 -6.38 6.40 12.28
N ALA A 94 -5.98 5.89 13.46
CA ALA A 94 -6.78 4.93 14.22
C ALA A 94 -8.15 5.47 14.64
N LYS A 95 -8.23 6.75 15.03
CA LYS A 95 -9.51 7.42 15.33
C LYS A 95 -10.50 7.41 14.16
N ARG A 96 -9.98 7.28 12.93
CA ARG A 96 -10.74 7.28 11.67
C ARG A 96 -10.87 5.88 11.06
N GLY A 97 -10.43 4.83 11.78
CA GLY A 97 -10.59 3.44 11.37
C GLY A 97 -9.40 2.83 10.60
N CYS A 98 -8.29 3.55 10.49
CA CYS A 98 -7.03 3.05 9.96
C CYS A 98 -6.16 2.51 11.11
N ASN A 99 -6.28 1.21 11.38
CA ASN A 99 -5.71 0.57 12.58
C ASN A 99 -4.52 -0.35 12.27
N GLN A 100 -4.10 -0.48 11.01
CA GLN A 100 -2.98 -1.33 10.63
C GLN A 100 -1.76 -0.43 10.39
N VAL A 101 -0.68 -0.65 11.15
CA VAL A 101 0.57 0.10 10.98
C VAL A 101 1.65 -0.88 10.54
N MET A 102 2.38 -0.55 9.48
CA MET A 102 3.60 -1.25 9.09
C MET A 102 4.79 -0.28 9.10
N ALA A 103 6.00 -0.81 9.19
CA ALA A 103 7.22 0.00 9.08
C ALA A 103 8.23 -0.63 8.12
N THR A 104 8.92 0.18 7.33
CA THR A 104 9.99 -0.27 6.43
C THR A 104 11.27 0.51 6.76
N ALA A 105 12.42 -0.18 6.82
CA ALA A 105 13.72 0.46 6.92
C ALA A 105 14.23 0.87 5.53
N TRP A 106 14.38 2.17 5.27
CA TRP A 106 15.06 2.63 4.04
C TRP A 106 16.56 2.43 4.10
N SER A 107 17.13 2.50 5.30
CA SER A 107 18.53 2.20 5.56
C SER A 107 18.70 1.68 6.99
N PRO A 108 19.73 0.86 7.26
CA PRO A 108 20.27 0.72 8.60
C PRO A 108 20.90 2.04 9.09
N PRO A 109 21.06 2.23 10.41
CA PRO A 109 21.87 3.33 10.95
C PRO A 109 23.28 3.38 10.33
N TYR A 110 23.81 4.59 10.12
CA TYR A 110 25.03 4.81 9.35
C TYR A 110 26.23 3.97 9.84
N TRP A 111 26.37 3.76 11.15
CA TRP A 111 27.48 3.03 11.75
C TRP A 111 27.45 1.52 11.42
N MET A 112 26.31 1.00 10.97
CA MET A 112 26.15 -0.38 10.50
C MET A 112 26.55 -0.54 9.01
N LYS A 113 26.71 0.55 8.27
CA LYS A 113 26.87 0.53 6.80
C LYS A 113 28.33 0.60 6.35
N THR A 114 28.61 0.01 5.17
CA THR A 114 29.96 -0.05 4.59
C THR A 114 30.52 1.33 4.20
N ASN A 115 29.65 2.27 3.87
CA ASN A 115 30.00 3.65 3.50
C ASN A 115 29.87 4.65 4.68
N ALA A 116 29.52 4.16 5.89
CA ALA A 116 29.28 5.00 7.07
C ALA A 116 28.28 6.15 6.82
N CYS A 117 27.28 5.94 5.95
CA CYS A 117 26.30 6.94 5.53
C CYS A 117 24.95 6.30 5.27
N VAL A 118 23.83 6.91 5.68
CA VAL A 118 22.47 6.36 5.43
C VAL A 118 22.00 6.50 3.99
N HIS A 119 22.56 7.44 3.22
CA HIS A 119 22.24 7.66 1.81
C HIS A 119 23.40 7.25 0.89
N ASP A 120 23.27 7.50 -0.42
CA ASP A 120 24.25 7.13 -1.45
C ASP A 120 24.54 5.62 -1.49
N GLY A 121 23.54 4.80 -1.17
CA GLY A 121 23.65 3.34 -1.21
C GLY A 121 24.58 2.82 -0.11
N GLY A 122 25.62 2.08 -0.50
CA GLY A 122 26.36 1.22 0.43
C GLY A 122 25.56 -0.03 0.78
N GLU A 123 26.13 -0.87 1.64
CA GLU A 123 25.55 -2.16 2.04
C GLU A 123 25.57 -2.27 3.57
N LEU A 124 24.71 -3.11 4.13
CA LEU A 124 24.84 -3.51 5.52
C LEU A 124 26.13 -4.33 5.66
N ARG A 125 26.99 -3.98 6.62
CA ARG A 125 28.20 -4.76 6.88
C ARG A 125 27.83 -6.12 7.45
N GLU A 126 28.49 -7.17 6.97
CA GLU A 126 28.24 -8.54 7.42
C GLU A 126 28.45 -8.71 8.93
N ASP A 127 29.44 -8.03 9.51
CA ASP A 127 29.68 -8.06 10.96
C ASP A 127 28.62 -7.32 11.79
N LYS A 128 27.64 -6.69 11.13
CA LYS A 128 26.52 -5.97 11.74
C LYS A 128 25.15 -6.59 11.48
N TYR A 129 25.08 -7.78 10.84
CA TYR A 129 23.80 -8.46 10.58
C TYR A 129 23.05 -8.79 11.87
N GLN A 130 23.75 -9.29 12.89
CA GLN A 130 23.13 -9.56 14.19
C GLN A 130 22.57 -8.29 14.84
N ALA A 131 23.36 -7.21 14.84
CA ALA A 131 22.96 -5.93 15.41
C ALA A 131 21.73 -5.35 14.70
N PHE A 132 21.67 -5.43 13.37
CA PHE A 132 20.52 -4.93 12.61
C PHE A 132 19.25 -5.79 12.84
N ALA A 133 19.37 -7.10 12.99
CA ALA A 133 18.23 -7.96 13.35
C ALA A 133 17.70 -7.60 14.76
N GLU A 134 18.59 -7.38 15.72
CA GLU A 134 18.25 -6.94 17.09
C GLU A 134 17.63 -5.54 17.09
N TYR A 135 18.12 -4.64 16.24
CA TYR A 135 17.57 -3.31 16.01
C TYR A 135 16.12 -3.36 15.52
N LEU A 136 15.82 -4.18 14.50
CA LEU A 136 14.45 -4.34 14.00
C LEU A 136 13.51 -4.96 15.05
N SER A 137 13.99 -5.94 15.83
CA SER A 137 13.23 -6.50 16.97
C SER A 137 12.95 -5.42 18.03
N ALA A 138 13.96 -4.65 18.41
CA ALA A 138 13.84 -3.56 19.37
C ALA A 138 12.87 -2.48 18.89
N TYR A 139 12.87 -2.15 17.59
CA TYR A 139 11.91 -1.22 16.99
C TYR A 139 10.46 -1.71 17.10
N VAL A 140 10.19 -2.97 16.75
CA VAL A 140 8.83 -3.54 16.86
C VAL A 140 8.37 -3.55 18.31
N ARG A 141 9.24 -3.96 19.24
CA ARG A 141 8.91 -4.00 20.67
C ARG A 141 8.71 -2.60 21.24
N SER A 142 9.55 -1.63 20.86
CA SER A 142 9.47 -0.28 21.40
C SER A 142 8.15 0.41 21.03
N TRP A 143 7.63 0.20 19.82
CA TRP A 143 6.33 0.73 19.42
C TRP A 143 5.18 0.24 20.32
N LYS A 144 5.22 -1.04 20.68
CA LYS A 144 4.26 -1.63 21.61
C LYS A 144 4.48 -1.14 23.04
N GLU A 145 5.72 -1.20 23.53
CA GLU A 145 6.09 -0.93 24.92
C GLU A 145 5.93 0.56 25.29
N HIS A 146 6.32 1.48 24.40
CA HIS A 146 6.33 2.91 24.67
C HIS A 146 5.10 3.66 24.14
N PHE A 147 4.49 3.20 23.04
CA PHE A 147 3.37 3.90 22.41
C PHE A 147 2.04 3.16 22.47
N GLY A 148 2.06 1.88 22.85
CA GLY A 148 0.86 1.03 22.91
C GLY A 148 0.31 0.66 21.53
N ILE A 149 1.14 0.73 20.49
CA ILE A 149 0.75 0.46 19.10
C ILE A 149 1.48 -0.80 18.64
N GLU A 150 0.72 -1.82 18.24
CA GLU A 150 1.29 -3.03 17.66
C GLU A 150 1.51 -2.83 16.17
N LEU A 151 2.74 -3.08 15.70
CA LEU A 151 3.03 -3.11 14.28
C LEU A 151 2.48 -4.40 13.68
N MET A 152 1.66 -4.27 12.64
CA MET A 152 1.14 -5.41 11.88
C MET A 152 2.26 -6.09 11.09
N ALA A 153 3.20 -5.31 10.55
CA ALA A 153 4.26 -5.80 9.71
C ALA A 153 5.51 -4.91 9.77
N ILE A 154 6.66 -5.50 9.48
CA ILE A 154 7.93 -4.81 9.32
C ILE A 154 8.70 -5.33 8.10
N SER A 155 9.38 -4.44 7.39
CA SER A 155 10.30 -4.76 6.31
C SER A 155 11.71 -4.28 6.63
N PRO A 156 12.75 -5.12 6.45
CA PRO A 156 14.12 -4.74 6.76
C PRO A 156 14.79 -3.88 5.68
N ALA A 157 14.18 -3.72 4.50
CA ALA A 157 14.76 -2.93 3.42
C ALA A 157 13.67 -2.33 2.52
N ASN A 158 13.87 -1.07 2.11
CA ASN A 158 13.18 -0.43 1.00
C ASN A 158 14.10 -0.45 -0.22
N GLU A 159 13.59 -0.84 -1.39
CA GLU A 159 14.28 -0.76 -2.68
C GLU A 159 15.74 -1.21 -2.59
N PRO A 160 16.00 -2.46 -2.17
CA PRO A 160 17.35 -3.01 -2.02
C PRO A 160 18.18 -2.97 -3.31
N ASP A 161 17.56 -2.69 -4.45
CA ASP A 161 18.17 -2.56 -5.77
C ASP A 161 18.45 -1.11 -6.20
N LEU A 162 18.23 -0.11 -5.34
CA LEU A 162 18.32 1.32 -5.70
C LEU A 162 19.29 2.13 -4.83
N VAL A 163 20.15 2.92 -5.51
CA VAL A 163 21.03 3.92 -4.89
C VAL A 163 20.41 5.30 -5.03
N THR A 164 20.19 6.01 -3.92
CA THR A 164 19.57 7.34 -3.93
C THR A 164 20.38 8.37 -3.15
N LYS A 165 20.05 9.66 -3.35
CA LYS A 165 20.57 10.78 -2.54
C LYS A 165 19.89 10.93 -1.17
N TYR A 166 18.85 10.15 -0.94
CA TYR A 166 18.19 9.98 0.34
C TYR A 166 18.55 8.60 0.91
N SER A 167 17.96 8.25 2.05
CA SER A 167 18.15 6.95 2.71
C SER A 167 18.00 5.78 1.74
N SER A 168 19.06 4.97 1.61
CA SER A 168 19.10 3.79 0.74
C SER A 168 20.12 2.79 1.24
N CYS A 169 19.91 1.49 1.05
CA CYS A 169 20.87 0.44 1.33
C CYS A 169 20.72 -0.67 0.30
N ILE A 170 21.81 -1.03 -0.37
CA ILE A 170 21.81 -2.11 -1.35
C ILE A 170 21.90 -3.46 -0.64
N TRP A 171 21.12 -4.41 -1.14
CA TRP A 171 21.18 -5.81 -0.75
C TRP A 171 21.15 -6.68 -1.99
N SER A 172 22.13 -7.57 -2.15
CA SER A 172 21.97 -8.69 -3.08
C SER A 172 20.99 -9.72 -2.54
N GLY A 173 20.38 -10.53 -3.41
CA GLY A 173 19.50 -11.63 -3.00
C GLY A 173 20.17 -12.61 -2.02
N GLU A 174 21.47 -12.88 -2.18
CA GLU A 174 22.25 -13.75 -1.28
C GLU A 174 22.46 -13.12 0.11
N GLN A 175 22.74 -11.81 0.16
CA GLN A 175 22.85 -11.08 1.44
C GLN A 175 21.49 -11.05 2.15
N TYR A 176 20.41 -10.81 1.41
CA TYR A 176 19.05 -10.81 1.92
C TYR A 176 18.70 -12.20 2.49
N LEU A 177 18.88 -13.27 1.70
CA LEU A 177 18.68 -14.65 2.15
C LEU A 177 19.44 -14.96 3.44
N LYS A 178 20.74 -14.64 3.47
CA LYS A 178 21.59 -14.88 4.63
C LYS A 178 21.10 -14.13 5.87
N PHE A 179 20.80 -12.84 5.74
CA PHE A 179 20.29 -12.02 6.83
C PHE A 179 18.99 -12.59 7.41
N VAL A 180 18.06 -12.97 6.53
CA VAL A 180 16.74 -13.49 6.89
C VAL A 180 16.86 -14.80 7.65
N ARG A 181 17.59 -15.76 7.08
CA ARG A 181 17.71 -17.10 7.60
C ARG A 181 18.52 -17.16 8.89
N ASP A 182 19.67 -16.49 8.91
CA ASP A 182 20.67 -16.70 9.96
C ASP A 182 20.56 -15.68 11.10
N TYR A 183 19.89 -14.55 10.90
CA TYR A 183 19.86 -13.45 11.88
C TYR A 183 18.43 -12.98 12.22
N LEU A 184 17.66 -12.51 11.23
CA LEU A 184 16.33 -11.95 11.49
C LEU A 184 15.38 -12.99 12.08
N GLY A 185 15.26 -14.16 11.43
CA GLY A 185 14.40 -15.25 11.89
C GLY A 185 14.69 -15.68 13.33
N PRO A 186 15.94 -16.08 13.65
CA PRO A 186 16.31 -16.46 15.01
C PRO A 186 16.07 -15.37 16.06
N VAL A 187 16.34 -14.10 15.75
CA VAL A 187 16.07 -12.99 16.67
C VAL A 187 14.57 -12.80 16.89
N PHE A 188 13.76 -12.83 15.83
CA PHE A 188 12.32 -12.65 15.93
C PHE A 188 11.65 -13.81 16.66
N GLU A 189 12.12 -15.05 16.45
CA GLU A 189 11.66 -16.22 17.20
C GLU A 189 12.00 -16.10 18.69
N LYS A 190 13.26 -15.77 19.01
CA LYS A 190 13.74 -15.59 20.39
C LYS A 190 12.96 -14.51 21.14
N ASP A 191 12.72 -13.38 20.48
CA ASP A 191 12.05 -12.21 21.07
C ASP A 191 10.51 -12.29 20.91
N GLN A 192 9.99 -13.37 20.32
CA GLN A 192 8.58 -13.66 20.10
C GLN A 192 7.82 -12.56 19.33
N ILE A 193 8.50 -11.97 18.35
CA ILE A 193 7.95 -10.90 17.51
C ILE A 193 6.75 -11.43 16.71
N GLN A 194 5.64 -10.70 16.80
CA GLN A 194 4.37 -11.05 16.11
C GLN A 194 4.16 -10.27 14.81
N ALA A 195 4.93 -9.21 14.58
CA ALA A 195 4.83 -8.42 13.36
C ALA A 195 5.24 -9.30 12.16
N LYS A 196 4.41 -9.28 11.11
CA LYS A 196 4.70 -10.01 9.88
C LYS A 196 5.95 -9.46 9.19
N VAL A 197 6.75 -10.32 8.59
CA VAL A 197 7.93 -9.90 7.82
C VAL A 197 7.57 -9.73 6.35
N ILE A 198 7.78 -8.52 5.82
CA ILE A 198 7.60 -8.18 4.40
C ILE A 198 8.97 -8.11 3.71
N MET A 199 9.11 -8.79 2.58
CA MET A 199 10.33 -8.76 1.75
C MET A 199 10.01 -8.97 0.27
N PRO A 200 10.83 -8.51 -0.69
CA PRO A 200 12.05 -7.72 -0.52
C PRO A 200 11.82 -6.21 -0.65
N GLU A 201 10.63 -5.79 -1.08
CA GLU A 201 10.30 -4.42 -1.49
C GLU A 201 11.26 -3.81 -2.54
N PRO A 202 11.59 -4.51 -3.64
CA PRO A 202 12.36 -3.91 -4.73
C PRO A 202 11.61 -2.76 -5.41
N THR A 203 12.35 -1.94 -6.15
CA THR A 203 11.85 -0.76 -6.87
C THR A 203 10.74 -1.07 -7.88
N SER A 204 10.71 -2.30 -8.40
CA SER A 204 9.80 -2.71 -9.48
C SER A 204 9.23 -4.12 -9.25
N CYS A 205 8.41 -4.59 -10.20
CA CYS A 205 7.64 -5.83 -10.13
C CYS A 205 8.48 -7.09 -10.49
N VAL A 206 7.87 -8.04 -11.22
CA VAL A 206 8.21 -9.47 -11.30
C VAL A 206 9.71 -9.77 -11.52
N ALA A 207 10.41 -9.10 -12.43
CA ALA A 207 11.82 -9.39 -12.66
C ALA A 207 12.72 -9.02 -11.45
N HIS A 208 12.40 -7.91 -10.77
CA HIS A 208 13.20 -7.41 -9.65
C HIS A 208 12.87 -8.15 -8.35
N VAL A 209 11.61 -8.56 -8.17
CA VAL A 209 11.20 -9.34 -6.99
C VAL A 209 11.71 -10.77 -7.04
N GLU A 210 11.75 -11.38 -8.23
CA GLU A 210 12.19 -12.76 -8.41
C GLU A 210 13.69 -12.96 -8.12
N ASP A 211 14.52 -11.94 -8.31
CA ASP A 211 15.96 -11.95 -7.93
C ASP A 211 16.19 -12.25 -6.43
N TYR A 212 15.18 -12.03 -5.60
CA TYR A 212 15.22 -12.30 -4.17
C TYR A 212 14.32 -13.49 -3.80
N THR A 213 13.08 -13.52 -4.30
CA THR A 213 12.11 -14.53 -3.87
C THR A 213 12.49 -15.94 -4.31
N ASP A 214 13.17 -16.11 -5.45
CA ASP A 214 13.64 -17.44 -5.87
C ASP A 214 14.63 -18.04 -4.87
N LEU A 215 15.54 -17.23 -4.34
CA LEU A 215 16.52 -17.65 -3.33
C LEU A 215 15.84 -17.94 -1.99
N ILE A 216 14.90 -17.09 -1.58
CA ILE A 216 14.13 -17.28 -0.35
C ILE A 216 13.29 -18.55 -0.42
N PHE A 217 12.55 -18.78 -1.51
CA PHE A 217 11.67 -19.93 -1.68
C PHE A 217 12.44 -21.25 -1.89
N ALA A 218 13.70 -21.19 -2.33
CA ALA A 218 14.57 -22.35 -2.36
C ALA A 218 15.08 -22.78 -0.95
N ASP A 219 14.95 -21.92 0.07
CA ASP A 219 15.40 -22.18 1.44
C ASP A 219 14.21 -22.24 2.41
N GLU A 220 13.94 -23.42 2.97
CA GLU A 220 12.78 -23.66 3.85
C GLU A 220 12.85 -22.80 5.13
N ALA A 221 14.05 -22.55 5.67
CA ALA A 221 14.21 -21.77 6.89
C ALA A 221 13.92 -20.29 6.60
N ALA A 222 14.44 -19.73 5.50
CA ALA A 222 14.13 -18.36 5.10
C ALA A 222 12.64 -18.18 4.75
N THR A 223 12.05 -19.14 4.02
CA THR A 223 10.63 -19.13 3.65
C THR A 223 9.71 -19.07 4.87
N LYS A 224 10.09 -19.66 6.01
CA LYS A 224 9.31 -19.60 7.26
C LYS A 224 9.35 -18.23 7.93
N VAL A 225 10.41 -17.45 7.70
CA VAL A 225 10.57 -16.11 8.27
C VAL A 225 9.74 -15.09 7.50
N VAL A 226 9.64 -15.21 6.17
CA VAL A 226 8.91 -14.25 5.32
C VAL A 226 7.42 -14.54 5.31
N ASP A 227 6.59 -13.57 5.68
CA ASP A 227 5.12 -13.72 5.69
C ASP A 227 4.47 -13.19 4.40
N ILE A 228 5.02 -12.10 3.86
CA ILE A 228 4.45 -11.33 2.74
C ILE A 228 5.55 -11.02 1.74
N VAL A 229 5.25 -11.22 0.45
CA VAL A 229 6.08 -10.71 -0.64
C VAL A 229 5.70 -9.26 -0.93
N GLY A 230 6.58 -8.31 -0.63
CA GLY A 230 6.39 -6.88 -0.91
C GLY A 230 7.13 -6.44 -2.18
N LEU A 231 6.54 -5.52 -2.93
CA LEU A 231 7.14 -4.92 -4.13
C LEU A 231 6.59 -3.52 -4.40
N HIS A 232 7.36 -2.73 -5.13
CA HIS A 232 6.92 -1.45 -5.67
C HIS A 232 6.51 -1.56 -7.14
N GLY A 233 5.93 -0.49 -7.67
CA GLY A 233 5.43 -0.43 -9.04
C GLY A 233 6.16 0.53 -9.97
N TYR A 234 7.40 0.92 -9.65
CA TYR A 234 8.10 1.94 -10.41
C TYR A 234 8.83 1.37 -11.64
N GLY A 235 9.03 2.23 -12.64
CA GLY A 235 9.70 1.91 -13.89
C GLY A 235 8.73 1.52 -15.01
N HIS A 236 8.96 2.06 -16.21
CA HIS A 236 8.09 1.88 -17.38
C HIS A 236 8.02 0.42 -17.89
N ASP A 237 9.03 -0.39 -17.58
CA ASP A 237 9.11 -1.80 -18.00
C ASP A 237 8.49 -2.76 -16.95
N SER A 238 7.84 -2.24 -15.91
CA SER A 238 7.19 -3.05 -14.87
C SER A 238 6.10 -3.93 -15.45
N VAL A 239 6.28 -5.25 -15.38
CA VAL A 239 5.26 -6.23 -15.74
C VAL A 239 4.43 -6.58 -14.50
N ILE A 240 3.15 -6.22 -14.51
CA ILE A 240 2.20 -6.65 -13.49
C ILE A 240 1.72 -8.06 -13.83
N ALA A 241 2.27 -9.05 -13.15
CA ALA A 241 1.93 -10.47 -13.30
C ALA A 241 2.11 -11.21 -11.96
N PRO A 242 1.60 -12.44 -11.81
CA PRO A 242 1.77 -13.21 -10.58
C PRO A 242 3.26 -13.38 -10.24
N VAL A 243 3.60 -13.20 -8.97
CA VAL A 243 4.97 -13.45 -8.48
C VAL A 243 5.22 -14.95 -8.41
N ARG A 244 6.27 -15.45 -9.08
CA ARG A 244 6.61 -16.87 -9.09
C ARG A 244 6.79 -17.40 -7.66
N GLY A 245 6.20 -18.58 -7.41
CA GLY A 245 6.36 -19.30 -6.14
C GLY A 245 5.58 -18.75 -4.95
N ALA A 246 5.06 -17.52 -4.99
CA ALA A 246 4.38 -16.90 -3.83
C ALA A 246 3.14 -17.72 -3.40
N ALA A 247 2.23 -18.02 -4.32
CA ALA A 247 1.04 -18.81 -4.03
C ALA A 247 1.36 -20.26 -3.62
N GLU A 248 2.40 -20.86 -4.23
CA GLU A 248 2.84 -22.23 -3.93
C GLU A 248 3.36 -22.36 -2.49
N HIS A 249 3.97 -21.29 -1.97
CA HIS A 249 4.46 -21.20 -0.59
C HIS A 249 3.46 -20.53 0.37
N GLY A 250 2.21 -20.30 -0.08
CA GLY A 250 1.15 -19.71 0.74
C GLY A 250 1.41 -18.26 1.16
N LYS A 251 2.20 -17.50 0.39
CA LYS A 251 2.53 -16.11 0.68
C LYS A 251 1.54 -15.16 0.01
N LYS A 252 1.11 -14.14 0.75
CA LYS A 252 0.40 -12.99 0.17
C LYS A 252 1.41 -12.09 -0.56
N VAL A 253 0.94 -11.40 -1.59
CA VAL A 253 1.73 -10.38 -2.32
C VAL A 253 1.15 -9.00 -2.02
N TRP A 254 1.97 -8.04 -1.66
CA TRP A 254 1.59 -6.66 -1.41
C TRP A 254 2.31 -5.73 -2.40
N GLN A 255 1.55 -4.84 -3.04
CA GLN A 255 2.13 -3.64 -3.61
C GLN A 255 2.28 -2.63 -2.46
N THR A 256 3.51 -2.27 -2.11
CA THR A 256 3.83 -1.53 -0.86
C THR A 256 4.24 -0.08 -1.08
N GLU A 257 4.56 0.30 -2.31
CA GLU A 257 4.78 1.70 -2.69
C GLU A 257 4.59 1.95 -4.19
N LEU A 258 3.80 2.98 -4.53
CA LEU A 258 3.65 3.48 -5.89
C LEU A 258 3.05 4.88 -5.86
N CYS A 259 3.55 5.76 -6.73
CA CYS A 259 2.99 7.07 -7.03
C CYS A 259 3.48 7.52 -8.42
N ASP A 260 3.03 8.70 -8.88
CA ASP A 260 3.53 9.24 -10.14
C ASP A 260 4.84 10.02 -9.96
N ILE A 261 5.94 9.29 -10.11
CA ILE A 261 7.29 9.81 -10.32
C ILE A 261 7.84 9.37 -11.69
N ASN A 262 7.02 9.55 -12.73
CA ASN A 262 7.23 9.07 -14.10
C ASN A 262 6.76 7.63 -14.35
N VAL A 263 5.62 7.22 -13.78
CA VAL A 263 4.97 5.96 -14.19
C VAL A 263 3.84 6.20 -15.21
N MET A 264 3.51 7.48 -15.42
CA MET A 264 2.40 7.93 -16.26
C MET A 264 2.90 8.78 -17.44
N GLU A 265 2.14 8.77 -18.55
CA GLU A 265 2.34 9.71 -19.66
C GLU A 265 1.93 11.14 -19.24
N GLU A 266 2.55 12.16 -19.82
CA GLU A 266 2.36 13.57 -19.41
C GLU A 266 0.89 14.00 -19.35
N TRP A 267 0.07 13.59 -20.33
CA TRP A 267 -1.36 13.92 -20.41
C TRP A 267 -2.21 13.29 -19.30
N GLN A 268 -1.67 12.33 -18.54
CA GLN A 268 -2.36 11.64 -17.45
C GLN A 268 -1.98 12.22 -16.06
N ARG A 269 -0.94 13.05 -15.97
CA ARG A 269 -0.34 13.50 -14.68
C ARG A 269 -1.09 14.64 -13.99
N GLY A 270 -2.21 15.09 -14.55
CA GLY A 270 -3.05 16.13 -13.96
C GLY A 270 -3.72 15.68 -12.65
N ASP A 271 -4.64 16.49 -12.14
CA ASP A 271 -5.41 16.18 -10.92
C ASP A 271 -6.87 15.85 -11.22
N ASP A 272 -7.21 15.74 -12.51
CA ASP A 272 -8.55 15.49 -13.01
C ASP A 272 -8.88 14.00 -13.12
N ILE A 273 -10.03 13.69 -13.72
CA ILE A 273 -10.52 12.33 -13.81
C ILE A 273 -9.67 11.43 -14.70
N VAL A 274 -8.88 11.98 -15.64
CA VAL A 274 -7.94 11.19 -16.45
C VAL A 274 -6.91 10.55 -15.53
N ASN A 275 -6.37 11.34 -14.61
CA ASN A 275 -5.47 10.86 -13.56
C ASN A 275 -6.15 9.83 -12.66
N GLY A 276 -7.38 10.12 -12.22
CA GLY A 276 -8.17 9.19 -11.39
C GLY A 276 -8.40 7.83 -12.05
N ILE A 277 -8.71 7.81 -13.35
CA ILE A 277 -8.96 6.58 -14.12
C ILE A 277 -7.68 5.76 -14.31
N PHE A 278 -6.53 6.41 -14.50
CA PHE A 278 -5.25 5.69 -14.52
C PHE A 278 -5.05 4.90 -13.23
N TRP A 279 -5.22 5.54 -12.07
CA TRP A 279 -5.03 4.88 -10.78
C TRP A 279 -6.06 3.78 -10.53
N ALA A 280 -7.33 3.98 -10.92
CA ALA A 280 -8.35 2.95 -10.81
C ALA A 280 -8.03 1.71 -11.65
N LYS A 281 -7.49 1.91 -12.86
CA LYS A 281 -7.02 0.81 -13.72
C LYS A 281 -5.77 0.15 -13.15
N ASN A 282 -4.83 0.93 -12.63
CA ASN A 282 -3.61 0.39 -12.05
C ASN A 282 -3.92 -0.53 -10.85
N ILE A 283 -4.79 -0.09 -9.94
CA ILE A 283 -5.30 -0.92 -8.85
C ILE A 283 -5.94 -2.19 -9.39
N HIS A 284 -6.82 -2.08 -10.40
CA HIS A 284 -7.43 -3.24 -11.05
C HIS A 284 -6.38 -4.23 -11.59
N ASP A 285 -5.35 -3.75 -12.28
CA ASP A 285 -4.31 -4.60 -12.87
C ASP A 285 -3.54 -5.35 -11.76
N TYR A 286 -3.14 -4.68 -10.67
CA TYR A 286 -2.48 -5.35 -9.54
C TYR A 286 -3.38 -6.38 -8.84
N LEU A 287 -4.66 -6.06 -8.66
CA LEU A 287 -5.61 -6.97 -8.02
C LEU A 287 -5.94 -8.18 -8.91
N SER A 288 -6.02 -7.98 -10.23
CA SER A 288 -6.54 -8.99 -11.17
C SER A 288 -5.47 -9.83 -11.84
N ALA A 289 -4.32 -9.24 -12.16
CA ALA A 289 -3.22 -9.93 -12.81
C ALA A 289 -2.20 -10.46 -11.81
N MET A 290 -1.87 -9.71 -10.76
CA MET A 290 -0.87 -10.10 -9.75
C MET A 290 -1.49 -10.71 -8.49
N GLU A 291 -2.81 -10.57 -8.31
CA GLU A 291 -3.53 -11.04 -7.12
C GLU A 291 -2.98 -10.44 -5.81
N VAL A 292 -2.63 -9.13 -5.81
CA VAL A 292 -2.16 -8.47 -4.58
C VAL A 292 -3.25 -8.43 -3.51
N SER A 293 -2.83 -8.61 -2.25
CA SER A 293 -3.67 -8.54 -1.05
C SER A 293 -3.65 -7.15 -0.40
N ALA A 294 -2.67 -6.31 -0.73
CA ALA A 294 -2.68 -4.90 -0.34
C ALA A 294 -2.13 -4.01 -1.47
N TYR A 295 -2.58 -2.76 -1.45
CA TYR A 295 -2.10 -1.70 -2.34
C TYR A 295 -1.86 -0.43 -1.53
N ILE A 296 -0.62 0.03 -1.49
CA ILE A 296 -0.18 1.19 -0.72
C ILE A 296 0.31 2.26 -1.69
N TYR A 297 -0.43 3.37 -1.76
CA TYR A 297 0.05 4.58 -2.42
C TYR A 297 1.22 5.15 -1.63
N PHE A 298 2.16 5.86 -2.28
CA PHE A 298 3.30 6.45 -1.58
C PHE A 298 2.86 7.50 -0.55
N TRP A 299 2.81 8.80 -0.85
CA TRP A 299 2.37 9.74 0.16
C TRP A 299 0.84 9.80 0.24
N GLY A 300 0.30 9.73 1.46
CA GLY A 300 -1.08 10.15 1.70
C GLY A 300 -1.18 11.64 1.46
N THR A 301 -0.33 12.40 2.14
CA THR A 301 -0.17 13.84 1.90
C THR A 301 1.29 14.25 1.83
N SER A 302 1.57 15.33 1.10
CA SER A 302 2.86 16.02 1.20
C SER A 302 2.75 17.52 0.88
N ILE A 303 3.80 18.26 1.23
CA ILE A 303 3.94 19.69 0.89
C ILE A 303 4.30 19.93 -0.59
N TYR A 304 4.47 18.85 -1.38
CA TYR A 304 4.84 18.91 -2.78
C TYR A 304 3.61 18.70 -3.65
N PRO A 305 3.12 19.69 -4.42
CA PRO A 305 1.88 19.57 -5.19
C PRO A 305 2.08 18.78 -6.50
N ASN A 306 2.52 17.53 -6.40
CA ASN A 306 2.81 16.62 -7.51
C ASN A 306 2.03 15.30 -7.39
N GLY A 307 2.22 14.40 -8.34
CA GLY A 307 1.61 13.07 -8.36
C GLY A 307 2.19 12.08 -7.33
N GLY A 308 3.01 12.54 -6.38
CA GLY A 308 3.57 11.72 -5.31
C GLY A 308 2.62 11.48 -4.13
N ASN A 309 1.53 12.26 -4.02
CA ASN A 309 0.58 12.21 -2.92
C ASN A 309 -0.88 12.04 -3.36
N LEU A 310 -1.75 11.54 -2.47
CA LEU A 310 -3.20 11.56 -2.68
C LEU A 310 -3.83 12.93 -2.35
N VAL A 311 -3.22 13.71 -1.47
CA VAL A 311 -3.61 15.09 -1.13
C VAL A 311 -2.35 15.94 -1.05
N ALA A 312 -2.34 17.13 -1.64
CA ALA A 312 -1.23 18.08 -1.45
C ALA A 312 -1.66 19.20 -0.50
N ILE A 313 -0.74 19.65 0.35
CA ILE A 313 -0.95 20.76 1.29
C ILE A 313 0.03 21.88 1.00
N ASP A 314 -0.40 23.12 1.18
CA ASP A 314 0.44 24.31 1.05
C ASP A 314 0.61 24.98 2.41
N MET A 315 1.85 25.03 2.88
CA MET A 315 2.17 25.56 4.22
C MET A 315 2.12 27.08 4.31
N GLU A 316 2.20 27.79 3.18
CA GLU A 316 2.18 29.26 3.13
C GLU A 316 0.74 29.78 3.05
N THR A 317 -0.06 29.20 2.16
CA THR A 317 -1.44 29.64 1.91
C THR A 317 -2.47 28.92 2.79
N GLY A 318 -2.13 27.73 3.31
CA GLY A 318 -3.06 26.85 4.00
C GLY A 318 -4.05 26.15 3.06
N GLU A 319 -3.82 26.20 1.76
CA GLU A 319 -4.64 25.53 0.76
C GLU A 319 -4.41 24.01 0.78
N ILE A 320 -5.46 23.27 0.45
CA ILE A 320 -5.38 21.83 0.21
C ILE A 320 -5.80 21.57 -1.24
N LYS A 321 -5.08 20.68 -1.90
CA LYS A 321 -5.39 20.25 -3.25
C LYS A 321 -5.79 18.79 -3.22
N VAL A 322 -6.99 18.51 -3.72
CA VAL A 322 -7.61 17.19 -3.70
C VAL A 322 -7.81 16.69 -5.14
N PRO A 323 -6.88 15.90 -5.69
CA PRO A 323 -7.00 15.30 -7.01
C PRO A 323 -8.01 14.15 -7.06
N LYS A 324 -8.52 13.84 -8.26
CA LYS A 324 -9.45 12.72 -8.47
C LYS A 324 -8.88 11.35 -8.12
N ARG A 325 -7.54 11.17 -8.10
CA ARG A 325 -6.92 9.92 -7.63
C ARG A 325 -7.26 9.59 -6.19
N LEU A 326 -7.49 10.57 -5.31
CA LEU A 326 -7.97 10.30 -3.95
C LEU A 326 -9.32 9.56 -3.99
N TYR A 327 -10.26 10.07 -4.78
CA TYR A 327 -11.62 9.54 -4.84
C TYR A 327 -11.69 8.21 -5.58
N THR A 328 -10.94 8.03 -6.67
CA THR A 328 -10.88 6.72 -7.34
C THR A 328 -10.14 5.68 -6.52
N PHE A 329 -9.13 6.06 -5.73
CA PHE A 329 -8.55 5.19 -4.69
C PHE A 329 -9.59 4.84 -3.62
N GLY A 330 -10.38 5.83 -3.17
CA GLY A 330 -11.48 5.67 -2.22
C GLY A 330 -12.62 4.77 -2.71
N ASN A 331 -12.84 4.65 -4.03
CA ASN A 331 -13.79 3.68 -4.59
C ASN A 331 -13.44 2.23 -4.19
N TYR A 332 -12.16 1.93 -3.98
CA TYR A 332 -11.69 0.66 -3.44
C TYR A 332 -11.54 0.72 -1.92
N ALA A 333 -10.65 1.57 -1.42
CA ALA A 333 -10.17 1.55 -0.03
C ALA A 333 -11.29 1.71 1.03
N ARG A 334 -12.29 2.57 0.76
CA ARG A 334 -13.39 2.81 1.70
C ARG A 334 -14.32 1.61 1.84
N TYR A 335 -14.51 0.84 0.77
CA TYR A 335 -15.55 -0.20 0.70
C TYR A 335 -14.99 -1.62 0.77
N VAL A 336 -13.73 -1.84 0.36
CA VAL A 336 -13.06 -3.13 0.44
C VAL A 336 -12.20 -3.15 1.70
N ARG A 337 -12.81 -3.54 2.83
CA ARG A 337 -12.15 -3.53 4.16
C ARG A 337 -11.26 -4.77 4.35
N PRO A 338 -10.32 -4.74 5.32
CA PRO A 338 -9.51 -5.91 5.64
C PRO A 338 -10.37 -7.16 5.90
N GLY A 339 -9.93 -8.30 5.35
CA GLY A 339 -10.64 -9.58 5.37
C GLY A 339 -11.63 -9.78 4.22
N TYR A 340 -11.92 -8.76 3.40
CA TYR A 340 -12.74 -8.96 2.21
C TYR A 340 -12.04 -9.93 1.26
N GLN A 341 -12.79 -10.90 0.75
CA GLN A 341 -12.30 -11.92 -0.16
C GLN A 341 -12.56 -11.46 -1.59
N ARG A 342 -11.52 -11.23 -2.41
CA ARG A 342 -11.73 -11.05 -3.85
C ARG A 342 -12.34 -12.34 -4.42
N VAL A 343 -13.28 -12.24 -5.34
CA VAL A 343 -13.95 -13.38 -5.98
C VAL A 343 -13.78 -13.33 -7.49
N THR A 344 -13.94 -14.48 -8.15
CA THR A 344 -13.75 -14.57 -9.60
C THR A 344 -14.82 -13.78 -10.36
N VAL A 345 -14.37 -12.98 -11.32
CA VAL A 345 -15.22 -12.28 -12.29
C VAL A 345 -14.90 -12.81 -13.68
N TYR A 346 -15.89 -13.33 -14.39
CA TYR A 346 -15.79 -13.66 -15.82
C TYR A 346 -16.34 -12.51 -16.65
N GLY A 347 -15.72 -12.21 -17.78
CA GLY A 347 -16.18 -11.14 -18.67
C GLY A 347 -15.85 -11.40 -20.13
N THR A 348 -16.73 -10.95 -21.02
CA THR A 348 -16.45 -10.83 -22.46
C THR A 348 -16.29 -9.37 -22.91
N ASP A 349 -16.60 -8.43 -22.01
CA ASP A 349 -16.32 -7.02 -22.21
C ASP A 349 -14.85 -6.78 -21.87
N THR A 350 -14.15 -6.14 -22.80
CA THR A 350 -12.72 -5.83 -22.71
C THR A 350 -12.45 -4.32 -22.63
N GLU A 351 -13.50 -3.49 -22.66
CA GLU A 351 -13.38 -2.04 -22.60
C GLU A 351 -13.60 -1.49 -21.19
N THR A 352 -14.41 -2.17 -20.38
CA THR A 352 -14.63 -1.84 -18.96
C THR A 352 -13.99 -2.86 -18.03
N HIS A 353 -13.69 -2.44 -16.80
CA HIS A 353 -13.05 -3.30 -15.79
C HIS A 353 -13.96 -3.49 -14.59
N VAL A 354 -13.91 -4.67 -13.96
CA VAL A 354 -14.74 -5.02 -12.81
C VAL A 354 -13.94 -5.88 -11.83
N ASP A 355 -13.88 -5.44 -10.59
CA ASP A 355 -13.44 -6.25 -9.46
C ASP A 355 -14.61 -6.50 -8.50
N ALA A 356 -14.60 -7.63 -7.80
CA ALA A 356 -15.66 -8.01 -6.87
C ALA A 356 -15.08 -8.65 -5.60
N PHE A 357 -15.64 -8.27 -4.45
CA PHE A 357 -15.15 -8.62 -3.12
C PHE A 357 -16.30 -8.99 -2.21
N LEU A 358 -16.23 -10.17 -1.61
CA LEU A 358 -17.19 -10.65 -0.64
C LEU A 358 -16.69 -10.34 0.77
N SER A 359 -17.53 -9.72 1.58
CA SER A 359 -17.24 -9.46 3.00
C SER A 359 -16.96 -10.75 3.78
N PRO A 360 -16.18 -10.69 4.88
CA PRO A 360 -15.90 -11.87 5.72
C PRO A 360 -17.15 -12.59 6.25
N ALA A 361 -18.23 -11.83 6.51
CA ALA A 361 -19.50 -12.36 6.99
C ALA A 361 -20.39 -12.93 5.88
N ASN A 362 -19.98 -12.79 4.61
CA ASN A 362 -20.73 -13.18 3.41
C ASN A 362 -22.11 -12.51 3.27
N ASP A 363 -22.31 -11.34 3.89
CA ASP A 363 -23.57 -10.58 3.89
C ASP A 363 -23.52 -9.29 3.04
N GLU A 364 -22.34 -8.96 2.52
CA GLU A 364 -22.11 -7.85 1.60
C GLU A 364 -21.17 -8.26 0.46
N LEU A 365 -21.53 -7.90 -0.77
CA LEU A 365 -20.69 -7.96 -1.98
C LEU A 365 -20.42 -6.54 -2.45
N VAL A 366 -19.13 -6.18 -2.56
CA VAL A 366 -18.68 -4.92 -3.15
C VAL A 366 -18.16 -5.19 -4.55
N MET A 367 -18.63 -4.43 -5.54
CA MET A 367 -18.06 -4.43 -6.89
C MET A 367 -17.52 -3.05 -7.22
N VAL A 368 -16.34 -2.96 -7.82
CA VAL A 368 -15.79 -1.70 -8.34
C VAL A 368 -15.69 -1.81 -9.85
N THR A 369 -16.34 -0.89 -10.57
CA THR A 369 -16.40 -0.89 -12.03
C THR A 369 -15.77 0.38 -12.59
N THR A 370 -14.88 0.24 -13.57
CA THR A 370 -14.21 1.36 -14.22
C THR A 370 -14.59 1.43 -15.69
N ASN A 371 -15.14 2.56 -16.13
CA ASN A 371 -15.28 2.92 -17.53
C ASN A 371 -14.17 3.91 -17.92
N PRO A 372 -13.10 3.46 -18.57
CA PRO A 372 -11.99 4.32 -18.99
C PRO A 372 -12.23 5.00 -20.34
N LEU A 373 -13.42 4.85 -20.94
CA LEU A 373 -13.73 5.40 -22.25
C LEU A 373 -14.17 6.86 -22.15
N ASP A 374 -14.01 7.59 -23.26
CA ASP A 374 -14.55 8.95 -23.47
C ASP A 374 -16.04 8.98 -23.84
N ARG A 375 -16.71 7.85 -23.71
CA ARG A 375 -18.14 7.66 -24.01
C ARG A 375 -18.81 6.79 -22.96
N GLU A 376 -20.14 6.82 -22.93
CA GLU A 376 -20.92 5.92 -22.10
C GLU A 376 -20.66 4.46 -22.48
N ALA A 377 -20.57 3.59 -21.46
CA ALA A 377 -20.46 2.15 -21.63
C ALA A 377 -21.67 1.46 -20.97
N THR A 378 -22.20 0.43 -21.62
CA THR A 378 -23.24 -0.40 -20.98
C THR A 378 -22.57 -1.45 -20.10
N PHE A 379 -22.68 -1.29 -18.79
CA PHE A 379 -22.31 -2.33 -17.84
C PHE A 379 -23.43 -3.34 -17.70
N TYR A 380 -23.09 -4.62 -17.84
CA TYR A 380 -24.03 -5.71 -17.66
C TYR A 380 -23.37 -6.80 -16.82
N VAL A 381 -23.93 -7.11 -15.66
CA VAL A 381 -23.41 -8.12 -14.74
C VAL A 381 -24.49 -9.10 -14.31
N ASP A 382 -24.11 -10.37 -14.28
CA ASP A 382 -24.90 -11.48 -13.78
C ASP A 382 -24.38 -11.93 -12.40
N LEU A 383 -25.30 -12.07 -11.44
CA LEU A 383 -25.03 -12.41 -10.03
C LEU A 383 -25.73 -13.72 -9.66
N PRO A 384 -25.36 -14.85 -10.27
CA PRO A 384 -26.16 -16.07 -10.16
C PRO A 384 -26.13 -16.63 -8.74
N GLY A 385 -27.33 -16.97 -8.25
CA GLY A 385 -27.52 -17.58 -6.94
C GLY A 385 -27.40 -16.62 -5.76
N LEU A 386 -27.26 -15.30 -6.01
CA LEU A 386 -27.28 -14.29 -4.96
C LEU A 386 -28.68 -13.73 -4.76
N GLU A 387 -29.12 -13.68 -3.51
CA GLU A 387 -30.30 -12.94 -3.09
C GLU A 387 -29.85 -11.54 -2.67
N VAL A 388 -30.11 -10.53 -3.49
CA VAL A 388 -29.68 -9.15 -3.19
C VAL A 388 -30.83 -8.40 -2.53
N LYS A 389 -30.63 -8.01 -1.26
CA LYS A 389 -31.62 -7.33 -0.42
C LYS A 389 -31.59 -5.81 -0.56
N GLY A 390 -30.51 -5.26 -1.11
CA GLY A 390 -30.38 -3.83 -1.34
C GLY A 390 -29.10 -3.49 -2.08
N ILE A 391 -29.12 -2.38 -2.82
CA ILE A 391 -27.98 -1.89 -3.57
C ILE A 391 -27.81 -0.40 -3.24
N ARG A 392 -26.60 -0.03 -2.84
CA ARG A 392 -26.09 1.34 -2.85
C ARG A 392 -24.98 1.46 -3.87
N ALA A 393 -24.76 2.66 -4.39
CA ALA A 393 -23.66 2.90 -5.30
C ALA A 393 -23.09 4.30 -5.11
N VAL A 394 -21.77 4.42 -5.23
CA VAL A 394 -21.08 5.69 -5.27
C VAL A 394 -20.25 5.80 -6.54
N ARG A 395 -20.14 7.01 -7.10
CA ARG A 395 -19.44 7.27 -8.35
C ARG A 395 -18.42 8.39 -8.21
N THR A 396 -17.27 8.18 -8.84
CA THR A 396 -16.26 9.20 -9.10
C THR A 396 -16.18 9.42 -10.60
N SER A 397 -16.27 10.68 -11.02
CA SER A 397 -16.20 11.11 -12.43
C SER A 397 -15.57 12.51 -12.50
N ALA A 398 -15.60 13.18 -13.65
CA ALA A 398 -15.15 14.57 -13.74
C ALA A 398 -15.88 15.50 -12.74
N THR A 399 -17.17 15.25 -12.50
CA THR A 399 -18.05 16.13 -11.70
C THR A 399 -18.48 15.53 -10.38
N GLU A 400 -18.10 14.29 -10.10
CA GLU A 400 -18.52 13.55 -8.90
C GLU A 400 -17.30 13.03 -8.14
N ASP A 401 -17.38 13.11 -6.82
CA ASP A 401 -16.35 12.72 -5.86
C ASP A 401 -16.96 11.75 -4.86
N LEU A 402 -16.84 10.43 -5.11
CA LEU A 402 -17.53 9.39 -4.34
C LEU A 402 -19.01 9.69 -4.08
N ALA A 403 -19.70 10.30 -5.06
CA ALA A 403 -21.06 10.77 -4.91
C ALA A 403 -22.04 9.59 -4.92
N GLU A 404 -22.99 9.55 -3.99
CA GLU A 404 -24.07 8.56 -4.01
C GLU A 404 -24.90 8.71 -5.30
N ILE A 405 -25.17 7.58 -5.94
CA ILE A 405 -26.02 7.49 -7.13
C ILE A 405 -27.15 6.49 -6.89
N THR A 406 -28.22 6.59 -7.67
CA THR A 406 -29.31 5.61 -7.65
C THR A 406 -28.95 4.46 -8.59
N PRO A 407 -28.72 3.24 -8.09
CA PRO A 407 -28.45 2.08 -8.94
C PRO A 407 -29.74 1.57 -9.60
N ALA A 408 -29.59 0.93 -10.76
CA ALA A 408 -30.62 0.17 -11.42
C ALA A 408 -31.02 -1.03 -10.56
N ALA A 409 -32.30 -1.38 -10.61
CA ALA A 409 -32.79 -2.61 -9.99
C ALA A 409 -32.23 -3.83 -10.74
N LEU A 410 -32.04 -4.93 -10.01
CA LEU A 410 -31.83 -6.23 -10.64
C LEU A 410 -33.10 -6.69 -11.34
N ASP A 411 -32.92 -7.40 -12.45
CA ASP A 411 -34.02 -8.13 -13.06
C ASP A 411 -34.38 -9.41 -12.28
N ASP A 412 -35.42 -10.11 -12.77
CA ASP A 412 -35.94 -11.36 -12.19
C ASP A 412 -34.93 -12.51 -12.16
N LYS A 413 -33.79 -12.36 -12.82
CA LYS A 413 -32.70 -13.35 -12.89
C LYS A 413 -31.46 -12.91 -12.11
N GLY A 414 -31.55 -11.81 -11.34
CA GLY A 414 -30.42 -11.30 -10.56
C GLY A 414 -29.36 -10.60 -11.41
N ARG A 415 -29.75 -10.00 -12.55
CA ARG A 415 -28.83 -9.32 -13.47
C ARG A 415 -29.00 -7.82 -13.36
N MET A 416 -27.89 -7.10 -13.36
CA MET A 416 -27.86 -5.64 -13.38
C MET A 416 -27.44 -5.15 -14.75
N LYS A 417 -28.17 -4.18 -15.29
CA LYS A 417 -27.79 -3.43 -16.49
C LYS A 417 -27.74 -1.96 -16.16
N GLU A 418 -26.59 -1.35 -16.39
CA GLU A 418 -26.33 0.05 -16.08
C GLU A 418 -25.61 0.78 -17.21
N THR A 419 -25.79 2.09 -17.26
CA THR A 419 -25.01 2.96 -18.15
C THR A 419 -23.94 3.67 -17.33
N LEU A 420 -22.68 3.31 -17.55
CA LEU A 420 -21.53 3.96 -16.92
C LEU A 420 -21.19 5.23 -17.71
N PRO A 421 -21.11 6.41 -17.07
CA PRO A 421 -20.63 7.62 -17.73
C PRO A 421 -19.21 7.48 -18.26
N PRO A 422 -18.81 8.32 -19.23
CA PRO A 422 -17.41 8.43 -19.65
C PRO A 422 -16.48 8.66 -18.45
N MET A 423 -15.28 8.10 -18.49
CA MET A 423 -14.22 8.35 -17.50
C MET A 423 -14.76 8.29 -16.07
N SER A 424 -15.33 7.15 -15.68
CA SER A 424 -15.94 7.00 -14.35
C SER A 424 -15.55 5.72 -13.65
N VAL A 425 -15.56 5.78 -12.32
CA VAL A 425 -15.42 4.63 -11.42
C VAL A 425 -16.65 4.59 -10.54
N THR A 426 -17.33 3.45 -10.50
CA THR A 426 -18.52 3.25 -9.66
C THR A 426 -18.30 2.07 -8.73
N THR A 427 -18.53 2.27 -7.44
CA THR A 427 -18.54 1.20 -6.44
C THR A 427 -19.99 0.85 -6.12
N TRP A 428 -20.33 -0.42 -6.29
CA TRP A 428 -21.64 -0.99 -5.98
C TRP A 428 -21.53 -1.80 -4.68
N ILE A 429 -22.38 -1.48 -3.70
CA ILE A 429 -22.43 -2.13 -2.39
C ILE A 429 -23.75 -2.88 -2.30
N LEU A 430 -23.68 -4.20 -2.39
CA LEU A 430 -24.83 -5.09 -2.45
C LEU A 430 -24.96 -5.83 -1.12
N LYS A 431 -26.08 -5.65 -0.44
CA LYS A 431 -26.44 -6.43 0.75
C LYS A 431 -27.04 -7.77 0.31
N LEU A 432 -26.51 -8.87 0.83
CA LEU A 432 -26.93 -10.25 0.54
C LEU A 432 -27.89 -10.81 1.59
#